data_AF-A0A5D3FB86-F1
#
_entry.id   AF-A0A5D3FB86-F1
#
_cell.length_a   1.000
_cell.length_b   1.000
_cell.length_c   1.000
_cell.angle_alpha   90.00
_cell.angle_beta   90.00
_cell.angle_gamma   90.00
#
_symmetry.space_group_name_H-M   'P 1'
#
loop_
_entity.id
_entity.type
_entity.pdbx_description
1 polymer ?
#
loop_
_entity_poly.entity_id
_entity_poly.type
_entity_poly.pdbx_seq_one_letter_code
_entity_poly.pdbx_strand_id
1 'polypeptide(L)'
;MTASHENPTGIRSFDHHEFASRPEYWQTSRAIVRLRRALIEVKADLPQDDWLQILHDMACAVHFVDGCPGCIERREVPYAAAVDGGSVTGGYQCQRCGHRWTCTWSARSPLTWFDGDAA
;
A
#
# COMPACT_ATOMS: atom_id res chain seq x y z
N MET A 1 -23.60 30.00 10.54
CA MET A 1 -22.87 28.73 10.41
C MET A 1 -22.40 28.64 8.97
N THR A 2 -21.17 29.04 8.70
CA THR A 2 -20.57 28.94 7.36
C THR A 2 -20.40 27.47 7.03
N ALA A 3 -21.00 27.03 5.92
CA ALA A 3 -20.72 25.71 5.37
C ALA A 3 -19.21 25.61 5.20
N SER A 4 -18.59 24.67 5.91
CA SER A 4 -17.21 24.28 5.62
C SER A 4 -17.22 23.86 4.16
N HIS A 5 -16.54 24.60 3.30
CA HIS A 5 -16.33 24.18 1.92
C HIS A 5 -15.68 22.81 1.98
N GLU A 6 -16.45 21.75 1.70
CA GLU A 6 -15.92 20.40 1.59
C GLU A 6 -14.81 20.45 0.54
N ASN A 7 -13.64 19.92 0.87
CA ASN A 7 -12.54 19.78 -0.05
C ASN A 7 -12.72 18.42 -0.72
N PRO A 8 -13.41 18.33 -1.88
CA PRO A 8 -13.72 17.04 -2.49
C PRO A 8 -12.46 16.31 -2.94
N THR A 9 -11.31 16.97 -3.01
CA THR A 9 -10.03 16.35 -3.38
C THR A 9 -9.36 15.60 -2.22
N GLY A 10 -9.73 15.90 -0.97
CA GLY A 10 -9.01 15.44 0.22
C GLY A 10 -7.58 15.99 0.37
N ILE A 11 -7.11 16.85 -0.54
CA ILE A 11 -5.75 17.38 -0.53
C ILE A 11 -5.62 18.46 0.55
N ARG A 12 -4.85 18.18 1.60
CA ARG A 12 -4.40 19.20 2.55
C ARG A 12 -3.26 20.03 1.97
N SER A 13 -3.00 21.22 2.52
CA SER A 13 -1.74 21.92 2.25
C SER A 13 -0.57 21.08 2.75
N PHE A 14 0.42 20.84 1.89
CA PHE A 14 1.66 20.13 2.20
C PHE A 14 2.83 20.73 1.42
N ASP A 15 4.04 20.57 1.95
CA ASP A 15 5.29 20.84 1.26
C ASP A 15 6.19 19.61 1.42
N HIS A 16 6.47 18.94 0.30
CA HIS A 16 7.33 17.76 0.23
C HIS A 16 8.64 18.08 -0.49
N HIS A 17 9.10 19.34 -0.54
CA HIS A 17 10.27 19.72 -1.34
C HIS A 17 11.51 18.87 -1.02
N GLU A 18 11.72 18.49 0.25
CA GLU A 18 12.82 17.63 0.69
C GLU A 18 12.77 16.23 0.05
N PHE A 19 11.57 15.69 -0.17
CA PHE A 19 11.36 14.37 -0.75
C PHE A 19 11.22 14.40 -2.27
N ALA A 20 10.74 15.52 -2.83
CA ALA A 20 10.44 15.64 -4.26
C ALA A 20 11.68 15.53 -5.17
N SER A 21 12.88 15.72 -4.63
CA SER A 21 14.15 15.50 -5.35
C SER A 21 14.55 14.03 -5.44
N ARG A 22 13.95 13.15 -4.63
CA ARG A 22 14.27 11.72 -4.58
C ARG A 22 13.67 10.98 -5.79
N PRO A 23 14.42 10.12 -6.50
CA PRO A 23 13.87 9.30 -7.58
C PRO A 23 12.66 8.46 -7.16
N GLU A 24 12.65 7.94 -5.94
CA GLU A 24 11.60 7.10 -5.36
C GLU A 24 10.27 7.84 -5.28
N TYR A 25 10.29 9.16 -5.01
CA TYR A 25 9.10 9.99 -4.98
C TYR A 25 8.40 10.01 -6.35
N TRP A 26 9.18 10.21 -7.42
CA TRP A 26 8.68 10.20 -8.80
C TRP A 26 8.25 8.83 -9.26
N GLN A 27 9.01 7.78 -8.92
CA GLN A 27 8.66 6.40 -9.27
C GLN A 27 7.35 5.98 -8.63
N THR A 28 7.16 6.28 -7.33
CA THR A 28 5.92 6.01 -6.59
C THR A 28 4.75 6.77 -7.20
N SER A 29 4.91 8.08 -7.44
CA SER A 29 3.88 8.91 -8.06
C SER A 29 3.44 8.37 -9.43
N ARG A 30 4.39 7.93 -10.27
CA ARG A 30 4.10 7.33 -11.57
C ARG A 30 3.41 5.97 -11.44
N ALA A 31 3.82 5.15 -10.48
CA ALA A 31 3.19 3.85 -10.22
C ALA A 31 1.72 4.03 -9.79
N ILE A 32 1.44 4.98 -8.89
CA ILE A 32 0.08 5.35 -8.47
C ILE A 32 -0.79 5.78 -9.66
N VAL A 33 -0.25 6.65 -10.54
CA VAL A 33 -0.98 7.08 -11.75
C VAL A 33 -1.28 5.91 -12.69
N ARG A 34 -0.33 4.97 -12.86
CA ARG A 34 -0.54 3.76 -13.68
C ARG A 34 -1.60 2.85 -13.07
N LEU A 35 -1.56 2.64 -11.75
CA LEU A 35 -2.55 1.84 -11.04
C LEU A 35 -3.95 2.43 -11.21
N ARG A 36 -4.12 3.75 -11.04
CA ARG A 36 -5.41 4.42 -11.26
C ARG A 36 -5.96 4.15 -12.66
N ARG A 37 -5.12 4.23 -13.69
CA ARG A 37 -5.52 3.94 -15.07
C ARG A 37 -5.97 2.49 -15.25
N ALA A 38 -5.18 1.54 -14.77
CA ALA A 38 -5.53 0.12 -14.83
C ALA A 38 -6.83 -0.21 -14.10
N LEU A 39 -7.11 0.44 -12.97
CA LEU A 39 -8.37 0.26 -12.24
C LEU A 39 -9.57 0.83 -12.99
N ILE A 40 -9.44 1.99 -13.62
CA ILE A 40 -10.50 2.58 -14.46
C ILE A 40 -10.80 1.68 -15.67
N GLU A 41 -9.80 1.02 -16.25
CA GLU A 41 -9.99 0.07 -17.35
C GLU A 41 -10.81 -1.17 -16.94
N VAL A 42 -10.70 -1.61 -15.68
CA VAL A 42 -11.38 -2.81 -15.16
C VAL A 42 -12.71 -2.49 -14.47
N LYS A 43 -12.80 -1.32 -13.83
CA LYS A 43 -14.00 -0.82 -13.16
C LYS A 43 -14.35 0.53 -13.76
N ALA A 44 -15.41 0.55 -14.58
CA ALA A 44 -15.87 1.73 -15.31
C ALA A 44 -16.26 2.92 -14.41
N ASP A 45 -16.36 2.71 -13.10
CA ASP A 45 -16.57 3.77 -12.11
C ASP A 45 -15.89 3.38 -10.79
N LEU A 46 -14.78 4.06 -10.45
CA LEU A 46 -14.13 3.95 -9.14
C LEU A 46 -14.26 5.31 -8.45
N PRO A 47 -15.17 5.44 -7.47
CA PRO A 47 -15.33 6.67 -6.70
C PRO A 47 -14.00 7.14 -6.11
N GLN A 48 -13.84 8.46 -5.96
CA GLN A 48 -12.59 9.02 -5.45
C GLN A 48 -12.27 8.55 -4.03
N ASP A 49 -13.28 8.42 -3.16
CA ASP A 49 -13.09 7.97 -1.77
C ASP A 49 -12.60 6.51 -1.73
N ASP A 50 -13.18 5.63 -2.56
CA ASP A 50 -12.72 4.24 -2.71
C ASP A 50 -11.27 4.18 -3.20
N TRP A 51 -10.91 5.03 -4.18
CA TRP A 51 -9.54 5.13 -4.67
C TRP A 51 -8.56 5.58 -3.57
N LEU A 52 -8.92 6.59 -2.79
CA LEU A 52 -8.10 7.10 -1.70
C LEU A 52 -7.95 6.05 -0.59
N GLN A 53 -9.02 5.31 -0.27
CA GLN A 53 -8.98 4.22 0.70
C GLN A 53 -8.06 3.09 0.25
N ILE A 54 -8.12 2.69 -1.04
CA ILE A 54 -7.21 1.68 -1.60
C ILE A 54 -5.74 2.11 -1.43
N LEU A 55 -5.41 3.37 -1.77
CA LEU A 55 -4.04 3.87 -1.61
C LEU A 55 -3.59 3.91 -0.15
N HIS A 56 -4.49 4.32 0.76
CA HIS A 56 -4.22 4.33 2.19
C HIS A 56 -3.94 2.91 2.70
N ASP A 57 -4.79 1.95 2.36
CA ASP A 57 -4.65 0.56 2.81
C ASP A 57 -3.35 -0.06 2.27
N MET A 58 -3.00 0.18 1.00
CA MET A 58 -1.73 -0.24 0.42
C MET A 58 -0.52 0.37 1.14
N ALA A 59 -0.58 1.67 1.44
CA ALA A 59 0.50 2.37 2.14
C ALA A 59 0.69 1.84 3.57
N CYS A 60 -0.39 1.55 4.29
CA CYS A 60 -0.32 0.93 5.62
C CYS A 60 0.18 -0.52 5.56
N ALA A 61 -0.24 -1.27 4.52
CA ALA A 61 0.08 -2.68 4.33
C ALA A 61 1.54 -2.95 3.95
N VAL A 62 2.26 -1.96 3.40
CA VAL A 62 3.65 -2.12 2.92
C VAL A 62 4.62 -2.59 4.01
N HIS A 63 4.28 -2.38 5.27
CA HIS A 63 5.09 -2.83 6.40
C HIS A 63 4.95 -4.32 6.73
N PHE A 64 3.94 -4.98 6.18
CA PHE A 64 3.62 -6.39 6.42
C PHE A 64 3.91 -7.23 5.18
N VAL A 65 5.00 -6.94 4.46
CA VAL A 65 5.41 -7.72 3.29
C VAL A 65 5.90 -9.11 3.69
N ASP A 66 5.60 -10.10 2.86
CA ASP A 66 6.05 -11.46 3.11
C ASP A 66 6.61 -12.16 1.87
N GLY A 67 7.49 -13.14 2.09
CA GLY A 67 8.10 -13.95 1.05
C GLY A 67 7.18 -15.07 0.57
N CYS A 68 7.00 -15.24 -0.73
CA CYS A 68 6.26 -16.40 -1.26
C CYS A 68 6.95 -17.72 -0.87
N PRO A 69 6.28 -18.66 -0.15
CA PRO A 69 6.91 -19.91 0.28
C PRO A 69 7.42 -20.80 -0.87
N GLY A 70 6.82 -20.69 -2.05
CA GLY A 70 7.22 -21.47 -3.24
C GLY A 70 8.32 -20.82 -4.09
N CYS A 71 8.49 -19.50 -4.04
CA CYS A 71 9.51 -18.79 -4.83
C CYS A 71 10.68 -18.27 -3.99
N ILE A 72 10.47 -18.08 -2.68
CA ILE A 72 11.38 -17.63 -1.62
C ILE A 72 11.95 -16.21 -1.81
N GLU A 73 12.23 -15.76 -3.03
CA GLU A 73 12.94 -14.52 -3.31
C GLU A 73 12.03 -13.27 -3.40
N ARG A 74 10.72 -13.45 -3.54
CA ARG A 74 9.80 -12.32 -3.78
C ARG A 74 9.00 -11.94 -2.55
N ARG A 75 9.11 -10.66 -2.19
CA ARG A 75 8.28 -10.01 -1.18
C ARG A 75 7.00 -9.50 -1.85
N GLU A 76 5.87 -9.90 -1.31
CA GLU A 76 4.55 -9.44 -1.73
C GLU A 76 3.92 -8.61 -0.61
N VAL A 77 3.28 -7.50 -0.97
CA VAL A 77 2.38 -6.76 -0.08
C VAL A 77 1.07 -7.56 0.02
N PRO A 78 0.41 -7.60 1.19
CA PRO A 78 -0.85 -8.33 1.28
C PRO A 78 -1.93 -7.67 0.40
N TYR A 79 -2.70 -8.48 -0.32
CA TYR A 79 -3.87 -8.02 -1.09
C TYR A 79 -5.12 -7.85 -0.22
N ALA A 80 -5.10 -8.43 0.99
CA ALA A 80 -6.17 -8.32 1.99
C ALA A 80 -5.53 -8.34 3.39
N ALA A 81 -6.16 -7.68 4.36
CA ALA A 81 -5.71 -7.72 5.75
C ALA A 81 -6.91 -7.75 6.70
N ALA A 82 -6.77 -8.48 7.81
CA ALA A 82 -7.65 -8.44 8.95
C ALA A 82 -6.86 -8.03 10.19
N VAL A 83 -7.45 -7.17 11.03
CA VAL A 83 -6.83 -6.71 12.27
C VAL A 83 -7.68 -7.19 13.44
N ASP A 84 -7.07 -7.93 14.35
CA ASP A 84 -7.72 -8.45 15.56
C ASP A 84 -6.73 -8.57 16.71
N GLY A 85 -7.13 -8.18 17.92
CA GLY A 85 -6.35 -8.43 19.14
C GLY A 85 -4.90 -7.91 19.15
N GLY A 86 -4.57 -6.88 18.37
CA GLY A 86 -3.19 -6.40 18.23
C GLY A 86 -2.33 -7.21 17.26
N SER A 87 -2.95 -8.00 16.40
CA SER A 87 -2.34 -8.71 15.28
C SER A 87 -2.91 -8.25 13.95
N VAL A 88 -2.13 -8.41 12.88
CA VAL A 88 -2.54 -8.18 11.49
C VAL A 88 -2.33 -9.49 10.74
N THR A 89 -3.41 -10.08 10.23
CA THR A 89 -3.34 -11.24 9.32
C THR A 89 -3.46 -10.76 7.88
N GLY A 90 -2.38 -10.86 7.13
CA GLY A 90 -2.33 -10.55 5.70
C GLY A 90 -2.63 -11.76 4.83
N GLY A 91 -3.36 -11.55 3.74
CA GLY A 91 -3.51 -12.49 2.63
C GLY A 91 -2.61 -12.06 1.47
N TYR A 92 -1.82 -12.99 0.94
CA TYR A 92 -0.79 -12.72 -0.06
C TYR A 92 -0.99 -13.56 -1.32
N GLN A 93 -0.61 -13.01 -2.47
CA GLN A 93 -0.65 -13.69 -3.75
C GLN A 93 0.64 -13.42 -4.52
N CYS A 94 1.38 -14.46 -4.83
CA CYS A 94 2.61 -14.35 -5.61
C CYS A 94 2.28 -14.02 -7.06
N GLN A 95 2.82 -12.91 -7.57
CA GLN A 95 2.61 -12.48 -8.95
C GLN A 95 3.34 -13.38 -9.98
N ARG A 96 4.28 -14.22 -9.53
CA ARG A 96 5.05 -15.13 -10.39
C ARG A 96 4.39 -16.49 -10.56
N CYS A 97 4.08 -17.17 -9.45
CA CYS A 97 3.57 -18.55 -9.46
C CYS A 97 2.08 -18.67 -9.10
N GLY A 98 1.43 -17.55 -8.72
CA GLY A 98 0.03 -17.54 -8.32
C GLY A 98 -0.28 -18.13 -6.95
N HIS A 99 0.72 -18.65 -6.22
CA HIS A 99 0.53 -19.21 -4.88
C HIS A 99 -0.08 -18.17 -3.93
N ARG A 100 -1.04 -18.60 -3.12
CA ARG A 100 -1.72 -17.79 -2.12
C ARG A 100 -1.47 -18.34 -0.73
N TRP A 101 -1.16 -17.46 0.21
CA TRP A 101 -0.92 -17.82 1.61
C TRP A 101 -1.36 -16.70 2.54
N THR A 102 -1.32 -16.97 3.83
CA THR A 102 -1.62 -16.01 4.89
C THR A 102 -0.51 -15.99 5.92
N CYS A 103 -0.17 -14.81 6.41
CA CYS A 103 0.78 -14.65 7.51
C CYS A 103 0.21 -13.67 8.54
N THR A 104 0.49 -13.93 9.81
CA THR A 104 0.04 -13.09 10.92
C THR A 104 1.23 -12.40 11.56
N TRP A 105 1.10 -11.10 11.73
CA TRP A 105 2.10 -10.21 12.29
C TRP A 105 1.57 -9.58 13.58
N SER A 106 2.47 -9.05 14.39
CA SER A 106 2.09 -8.05 15.39
C SER A 106 1.58 -6.79 14.68
N ALA A 107 0.48 -6.20 15.15
CA ALA A 107 -0.03 -4.93 14.62
C ALA A 107 0.91 -3.75 14.91
N ARG A 108 1.85 -3.92 15.84
CA ARG A 108 2.99 -3.02 15.96
C ARG A 108 4.03 -3.45 14.93
N SER A 109 3.89 -2.89 13.72
CA SER A 109 4.91 -3.02 12.69
C SER A 109 6.26 -2.57 13.26
N PRO A 110 7.28 -3.43 13.24
CA PRO A 110 8.61 -3.00 13.55
C PRO A 110 9.16 -2.33 12.29
N LEU A 111 9.10 -0.99 12.23
CA LEU A 111 9.75 -0.18 11.18
C LEU A 111 11.26 -0.50 11.02
N THR A 112 11.83 -1.24 11.97
CA THR A 112 13.25 -1.56 12.11
C THR A 112 13.75 -2.79 11.35
N TRP A 113 12.89 -3.60 10.69
CA TRP A 113 13.37 -4.82 9.99
C TRP A 113 13.86 -4.60 8.56
N PHE A 114 13.71 -3.38 8.00
CA PHE A 114 14.22 -3.08 6.66
C PHE A 114 15.72 -2.72 6.64
N ASP A 115 16.36 -2.53 7.79
CA ASP A 115 17.82 -2.37 7.91
C ASP A 115 18.51 -3.74 8.04
N GLY A 116 18.27 -4.60 7.06
CA GLY A 116 18.99 -5.86 6.90
C GLY A 116 20.12 -5.68 5.89
N ASP A 117 21.22 -5.07 6.32
CA ASP A 117 22.53 -5.44 5.78
C ASP A 117 22.61 -6.97 5.81
N ALA A 118 22.79 -7.54 4.62
CA ALA A 118 23.10 -8.95 4.48
C ALA A 118 24.37 -9.24 5.30
N ALA A 119 24.31 -10.31 6.09
CA ALA A 119 25.48 -10.94 6.68
C ALA A 119 26.51 -11.33 5.61
#